data_AF-A0A2V8YA07-F1
#
_entry.id   AF-A0A2V8YA07-F1
#
_cell.length_a   1.000
_cell.length_b   1.000
_cell.length_c   1.000
_cell.angle_alpha   90.00
_cell.angle_beta   90.00
_cell.angle_gamma   90.00
#
_symmetry.space_group_name_H-M   'P 1'
#
loop_
_entity.id
_entity.type
_entity.pdbx_description
1 polymer ?
#
loop_
_entity_poly.entity_id
_entity_poly.type
_entity_poly.pdbx_seq_one_letter_code
_entity_poly.pdbx_strand_id
1 'polypeptide(L)'
;MDRAQETRIWLASEAMDMRCGFDRLAERVRAVIGEDPLSGHWFVFHSRRGDRLKILYWDRDGFVLWYKRLEEGKFKLPRPREGARTVELRASELAMILDGIDVSKLKRVPRYERPVRSGEEKSSGEKINTEIIMEGN
;
A
#
# COMPACT_ATOMS: atom_id res chain seq x y z
N MET A 1 12.66 10.07 -14.71
CA MET A 1 12.09 10.18 -13.36
C MET A 1 10.80 10.96 -13.54
N ASP A 2 9.63 10.38 -13.24
CA ASP A 2 8.41 11.12 -12.83
C ASP A 2 7.16 10.24 -12.85
N ARG A 3 6.92 9.60 -11.71
CA ARG A 3 5.73 9.86 -10.90
C ARG A 3 6.12 9.48 -9.48
N ALA A 4 6.20 10.45 -8.59
CA ALA A 4 6.27 10.23 -7.15
C ALA A 4 4.89 9.76 -6.63
N GLN A 5 4.31 8.75 -7.28
CA GLN A 5 3.15 8.05 -6.77
C GLN A 5 3.69 7.08 -5.73
N GLU A 6 3.24 7.19 -4.49
CA GLU A 6 3.62 6.26 -3.43
C GLU A 6 3.22 4.85 -3.87
N THR A 7 4.20 4.01 -4.22
CA THR A 7 3.95 2.64 -4.65
C THR A 7 3.38 1.85 -3.47
N ARG A 8 2.10 1.49 -3.57
CA ARG A 8 1.45 0.60 -2.61
C ARG A 8 1.69 -0.86 -2.97
N ILE A 9 1.72 -1.69 -1.95
CA ILE A 9 1.88 -3.14 -2.09
C ILE A 9 0.62 -3.79 -1.53
N TRP A 10 -0.13 -4.46 -2.39
CA TRP A 10 -1.38 -5.12 -2.05
C TRP A 10 -1.21 -6.63 -2.06
N LEU A 11 -1.47 -7.28 -0.94
CA LEU A 11 -1.56 -8.73 -0.83
C LEU A 11 -3.01 -9.17 -0.99
N ALA A 12 -3.28 -10.06 -1.94
CA ALA A 12 -4.56 -10.75 -2.02
C ALA A 12 -4.70 -11.75 -0.85
N SER A 13 -5.82 -11.69 -0.13
CA SER A 13 -6.11 -12.59 1.00
C SER A 13 -6.41 -14.02 0.55
N GLU A 14 -7.02 -14.18 -0.63
CA GLU A 14 -7.35 -15.48 -1.19
C GLU A 14 -6.18 -16.06 -1.98
N ALA A 15 -5.97 -17.37 -1.82
CA ALA A 15 -5.00 -18.10 -2.60
C ALA A 15 -5.35 -18.09 -4.10
N MET A 16 -4.34 -17.92 -4.94
CA MET A 16 -4.48 -17.89 -6.38
C MET A 16 -3.97 -19.17 -7.04
N ASP A 17 -4.58 -19.55 -8.17
CA ASP A 17 -4.00 -20.54 -9.06
C ASP A 17 -2.71 -19.97 -9.68
N MET A 18 -1.56 -20.55 -9.33
CA MET A 18 -0.25 -20.08 -9.79
C MET A 18 0.00 -20.36 -11.28
N ARG A 19 -0.91 -21.04 -11.99
CA ARG A 19 -0.88 -21.21 -13.45
C ARG A 19 -1.37 -19.96 -14.19
N CYS A 20 -2.03 -19.03 -13.51
CA CYS A 20 -2.50 -17.77 -14.10
C CYS A 20 -1.32 -16.90 -14.57
N GLY A 21 -1.38 -16.43 -15.82
CA GLY A 21 -0.48 -15.44 -16.41
C GLY A 21 -0.93 -14.01 -16.17
N PHE A 22 -0.35 -13.06 -16.91
CA PHE A 22 -0.56 -11.62 -16.75
C PHE A 22 -2.05 -11.20 -16.77
N ASP A 23 -2.78 -11.51 -17.84
CA ASP A 23 -4.15 -11.00 -18.04
C ASP A 23 -5.11 -11.46 -16.94
N ARG A 24 -5.03 -12.74 -16.57
CA ARG A 24 -5.89 -13.29 -15.50
C ARG A 24 -5.52 -12.73 -14.14
N LEU A 25 -4.24 -12.46 -13.88
CA LEU A 25 -3.84 -11.80 -12.65
C LEU A 25 -4.30 -10.34 -12.63
N ALA A 26 -4.17 -9.61 -13.74
CA ALA A 26 -4.64 -8.23 -13.88
C ALA A 26 -6.18 -8.12 -13.72
N GLU A 27 -6.93 -9.07 -14.28
CA GLU A 27 -8.38 -9.18 -14.06
C GLU A 27 -8.68 -9.36 -12.57
N ARG A 28 -7.91 -10.19 -11.86
CA ARG A 28 -8.09 -10.40 -10.42
C ARG A 28 -7.72 -9.16 -9.60
N VAL A 29 -6.76 -8.36 -10.02
CA VAL A 29 -6.50 -7.04 -9.41
C VAL A 29 -7.78 -6.19 -9.47
N ARG A 30 -8.41 -6.08 -10.63
CA ARG A 30 -9.66 -5.31 -10.78
C ARG A 30 -10.80 -5.88 -9.96
N ALA A 31 -11.03 -7.19 -10.03
CA ALA A 31 -12.21 -7.85 -9.45
C ALA A 31 -12.12 -8.08 -7.94
N VAL A 32 -10.92 -8.30 -7.39
CA VAL A 32 -10.73 -8.67 -5.97
C VAL A 32 -10.11 -7.53 -5.17
N ILE A 33 -9.10 -6.87 -5.74
CA ILE A 33 -8.35 -5.80 -5.06
C ILE A 33 -9.06 -4.45 -5.25
N GLY A 34 -9.76 -4.27 -6.38
CA GLY A 34 -10.48 -3.03 -6.70
C GLY A 34 -9.55 -1.90 -7.17
N GLU A 35 -8.33 -2.26 -7.59
CA GLU A 35 -7.30 -1.33 -8.02
C GLU A 35 -7.11 -1.40 -9.55
N ASP A 36 -6.48 -0.37 -10.11
CA ASP A 36 -6.03 -0.41 -11.51
C ASP A 36 -4.72 -1.22 -11.61
N PRO A 37 -4.68 -2.34 -12.37
CA PRO A 37 -3.45 -3.10 -12.58
C PRO A 37 -2.35 -2.29 -13.29
N LEU A 38 -2.68 -1.16 -13.93
CA LEU A 38 -1.72 -0.26 -14.59
C LEU A 38 -1.20 0.87 -13.69
N SER A 39 -1.64 0.93 -12.43
CA SER A 39 -1.30 2.00 -11.46
C SER A 39 0.19 2.08 -11.07
N GLY A 40 0.98 1.06 -11.39
CA GLY A 40 2.36 0.89 -10.90
C GLY A 40 2.44 0.37 -9.45
N HIS A 41 1.30 0.05 -8.82
CA HIS A 41 1.26 -0.67 -7.55
C HIS A 41 1.68 -2.14 -7.72
N TRP A 42 2.10 -2.75 -6.62
CA TRP A 42 2.54 -4.14 -6.60
C TRP A 42 1.43 -5.03 -6.04
N PHE A 43 1.02 -6.02 -6.82
CA PHE A 43 -0.03 -6.94 -6.47
C PHE A 43 0.55 -8.32 -6.18
N VAL A 44 0.52 -8.69 -4.90
CA VAL A 44 1.10 -9.91 -4.37
C VAL A 44 0.02 -11.00 -4.29
N PHE A 45 0.32 -12.15 -4.88
CA PHE A 45 -0.53 -13.33 -4.88
C PHE A 45 0.23 -14.52 -4.30
N HIS A 46 -0.45 -15.37 -3.53
CA HIS A 46 0.17 -16.55 -2.95
C HIS A 46 -0.55 -17.83 -3.36
N SER A 47 0.15 -18.96 -3.38
CA SER A 47 -0.47 -20.26 -3.64
C SER A 47 -1.29 -20.75 -2.44
N ARG A 48 -2.20 -21.68 -2.70
CA ARG A 48 -2.95 -22.39 -1.65
C ARG A 48 -2.05 -23.24 -0.74
N ARG A 49 -0.92 -23.72 -1.27
CA ARG A 49 0.10 -24.44 -0.48
C ARG A 49 0.95 -23.49 0.37
N GLY A 50 1.01 -22.20 0.01
CA GLY A 50 1.81 -21.16 0.67
C GLY A 50 3.29 -21.18 0.33
N ASP A 51 3.71 -22.04 -0.61
CA ASP A 51 5.10 -22.23 -1.04
C ASP A 51 5.52 -21.32 -2.21
N ARG A 52 4.58 -20.55 -2.76
CA ARG A 52 4.77 -19.78 -4.00
C ARG A 52 4.16 -18.40 -3.87
N LEU A 53 4.84 -17.42 -4.45
CA LEU A 53 4.44 -16.03 -4.44
C LEU A 53 4.70 -15.39 -5.80
N LYS A 54 3.68 -14.68 -6.32
CA LYS A 54 3.78 -13.87 -7.53
C LYS A 54 3.59 -12.41 -7.18
N ILE A 55 4.33 -11.53 -7.85
CA ILE A 55 4.15 -10.08 -7.77
C ILE A 55 3.93 -9.55 -9.18
N LEU A 56 2.73 -9.04 -9.44
CA LEU A 56 2.37 -8.38 -10.69
C LEU A 56 2.47 -6.88 -10.50
N TYR A 57 3.08 -6.17 -11.45
CA TYR A 57 3.02 -4.71 -11.54
C TYR A 57 3.18 -4.28 -12.99
N TRP A 58 2.74 -3.06 -13.29
CA TRP A 58 2.99 -2.41 -14.57
C TRP A 58 4.24 -1.56 -14.48
N ASP A 59 5.21 -1.76 -15.38
CA ASP A 59 6.36 -0.88 -15.58
C ASP A 59 6.23 -0.24 -16.95
N ARG A 60 6.05 1.08 -16.99
CA ARG A 60 6.05 1.93 -18.19
C ARG A 60 5.21 1.43 -19.37
N ASP A 61 5.72 0.45 -20.11
CA ASP A 61 5.17 -0.10 -21.35
C ASP A 61 4.67 -1.56 -21.23
N GLY A 62 4.80 -2.21 -20.07
CA GLY A 62 4.42 -3.61 -19.95
C GLY A 62 4.14 -4.12 -18.54
N PHE A 63 3.47 -5.28 -18.50
CA PHE A 63 3.33 -6.04 -17.26
C PHE A 63 4.63 -6.78 -16.92
N VAL A 64 5.03 -6.68 -15.66
CA VAL A 64 6.13 -7.44 -15.08
C VAL A 64 5.56 -8.40 -14.04
N LEU A 65 6.07 -9.64 -14.08
CA LEU A 65 5.67 -10.69 -13.16
C LEU A 65 6.91 -11.33 -12.53
N TRP A 66 7.07 -11.10 -11.24
CA TRP A 66 8.05 -11.81 -10.43
C TRP A 66 7.41 -13.07 -9.84
N TYR A 67 8.13 -14.19 -9.83
CA TYR A 67 7.61 -15.47 -9.34
C TYR A 67 8.68 -16.23 -8.55
N LYS A 68 8.41 -16.50 -7.27
CA LYS A 68 9.28 -17.29 -6.39
C LYS A 68 8.55 -18.54 -5.89
N ARG A 69 9.24 -19.66 -5.95
CA ARG A 69 8.88 -20.92 -5.29
C ARG A 69 9.91 -21.21 -4.21
N LEU A 70 9.46 -21.57 -3.03
CA LEU A 70 10.31 -22.09 -1.98
C LEU A 70 10.52 -23.59 -2.22
N GLU A 71 11.76 -24.05 -2.13
CA GLU A 71 12.07 -25.49 -2.16
C GLU A 71 11.77 -26.15 -0.81
N GLU A 72 11.74 -25.37 0.28
CA GLU A 72 11.33 -25.81 1.61
C GLU A 72 10.55 -24.70 2.34
N GLY A 73 9.55 -25.08 3.13
CA GLY A 73 8.78 -24.17 3.96
C GLY A 73 7.63 -23.45 3.24
N LYS A 74 7.12 -22.38 3.87
CA LYS A 74 5.99 -21.59 3.39
C LYS A 74 6.19 -20.12 3.72
N PHE A 75 5.72 -19.24 2.84
CA PHE A 75 5.59 -17.82 3.15
C PHE A 75 4.62 -17.63 4.32
N LYS A 76 5.03 -16.81 5.28
CA LYS A 76 4.24 -16.50 6.47
C LYS A 76 3.61 -15.13 6.32
N LEU A 77 2.42 -15.10 5.76
CA LEU A 77 1.72 -13.87 5.38
C LEU A 77 0.95 -13.26 6.56
N PRO A 78 0.69 -11.94 6.57
CA PRO A 78 -0.14 -11.32 7.58
C PRO A 78 -1.57 -11.89 7.52
N ARG A 79 -2.22 -11.98 8.67
CA ARG A 79 -3.62 -12.39 8.70
C ARG A 79 -4.49 -11.21 8.26
N PRO A 80 -5.30 -11.37 7.20
CA PRO A 80 -6.28 -10.36 6.86
C PRO A 80 -7.28 -10.20 8.01
N ARG A 81 -7.83 -8.99 8.15
CA ARG A 81 -8.99 -8.77 9.02
C ARG A 81 -10.17 -9.60 8.51
N GLU A 82 -11.09 -9.95 9.39
CA GLU A 82 -12.28 -10.72 9.01
C GLU A 82 -13.04 -10.02 7.87
N GLY A 83 -13.33 -10.77 6.81
CA GLY A 83 -13.98 -10.25 5.59
C GLY A 83 -13.09 -9.43 4.64
N ALA A 84 -11.83 -9.14 4.99
CA ALA A 84 -10.94 -8.36 4.14
C ALA A 84 -10.39 -9.19 2.97
N ARG A 85 -10.63 -8.72 1.75
CA ARG A 85 -10.15 -9.36 0.51
C ARG A 85 -8.68 -9.09 0.22
N THR A 86 -8.12 -8.05 0.84
CA THR A 86 -6.75 -7.61 0.64
C THR A 86 -6.11 -7.10 1.92
N VAL A 87 -4.78 -7.05 1.93
CA VAL A 87 -3.96 -6.45 2.98
C VAL A 87 -2.93 -5.54 2.32
N GLU A 88 -2.85 -4.28 2.75
CA GLU A 88 -1.75 -3.41 2.36
C GLU A 88 -0.48 -3.77 3.15
N LEU A 89 0.62 -4.00 2.43
CA LEU A 89 1.93 -4.29 2.99
C LEU A 89 2.82 -3.06 2.94
N ARG A 90 3.62 -2.86 3.99
CA ARG A 90 4.81 -2.01 3.89
C ARG A 90 5.90 -2.73 3.10
N ALA A 91 6.78 -1.98 2.46
CA ALA A 91 7.96 -2.56 1.80
C ALA A 91 8.79 -3.45 2.76
N SER A 92 8.91 -3.05 4.03
CA SER A 92 9.58 -3.85 5.07
C SER A 92 8.88 -5.18 5.35
N GLU A 93 7.55 -5.24 5.25
CA GLU A 93 6.79 -6.48 5.49
C GLU A 93 6.92 -7.44 4.32
N LEU A 94 6.92 -6.91 3.09
CA LEU A 94 7.25 -7.71 1.93
C LEU A 94 8.66 -8.28 2.06
N ALA A 95 9.66 -7.47 2.43
CA ALA A 95 11.03 -7.95 2.66
C ALA A 95 11.07 -9.07 3.72
N MET A 96 10.41 -8.87 4.87
CA MET A 96 10.31 -9.89 5.92
C MET A 96 9.68 -11.21 5.42
N ILE A 97 8.60 -11.14 4.64
CA ILE A 97 7.97 -12.32 4.02
C ILE A 97 8.97 -13.04 3.12
N LEU A 98 9.72 -12.28 2.31
CA LEU A 98 10.68 -12.83 1.36
C LEU A 98 11.89 -13.48 2.03
N ASP A 99 12.27 -13.00 3.21
CA ASP A 99 13.33 -13.53 4.09
C ASP A 99 12.86 -14.66 5.01
N GLY A 100 11.58 -15.06 4.93
CA GLY A 100 11.02 -16.17 5.70
C GLY A 100 10.63 -15.83 7.14
N ILE A 101 10.51 -14.54 7.48
CA ILE A 101 10.09 -14.06 8.80
C ILE A 101 8.56 -14.14 8.92
N ASP A 102 8.08 -14.62 10.06
CA ASP A 102 6.64 -14.75 10.33
C ASP A 102 5.97 -13.40 10.65
N VAL A 103 5.39 -12.78 9.63
CA VAL A 103 4.66 -11.51 9.79
C VAL A 103 3.20 -11.71 10.23
N SER A 104 2.71 -12.95 10.35
CA SER A 104 1.34 -13.22 10.83
C SER A 104 1.11 -12.84 12.29
N LYS A 105 2.21 -12.68 13.05
CA LYS A 105 2.23 -12.34 14.47
C LYS A 105 2.86 -10.97 14.74
N LEU A 106 3.12 -10.18 13.70
CA LEU A 106 3.84 -8.92 13.84
C LEU A 106 3.03 -7.91 14.66
N LYS A 107 3.54 -7.55 15.84
CA LYS A 107 2.97 -6.47 16.66
C LYS A 107 3.71 -5.18 16.38
N ARG A 108 3.02 -4.21 15.78
CA ARG A 108 3.56 -2.86 15.60
C ARG A 108 3.43 -2.08 16.90
N VAL A 109 4.51 -1.40 17.28
CA VAL A 109 4.53 -0.46 18.40
C VAL A 109 4.10 0.92 17.88
N PRO A 110 3.34 1.72 18.66
CA PRO A 110 2.97 3.08 18.25
C PRO A 110 4.18 3.88 17.80
N ARG A 111 4.05 4.53 16.64
CA ARG A 111 5.04 5.46 16.11
C ARG A 111 4.39 6.83 15.98
N TYR A 112 5.20 7.86 16.11
CA TYR A 112 4.74 9.23 15.92
C TYR A 112 4.21 9.39 14.48
N GLU A 113 2.98 9.86 14.35
CA GLU A 113 2.40 10.28 13.08
C GLU A 113 2.28 11.79 13.12
N ARG A 114 2.90 12.46 12.13
CA ARG A 114 2.77 13.91 12.02
C ARG A 114 1.34 14.21 11.55
N PRO A 115 0.55 14.99 12.30
CA PRO A 115 -0.76 15.40 11.82
C PRO A 115 -0.60 16.18 10.52
N VAL A 116 -1.34 15.75 9.50
CA VAL A 116 -1.40 16.48 8.22
C VAL A 116 -2.08 17.81 8.52
N ARG A 117 -1.40 18.93 8.28
CA ARG A 117 -2.04 20.25 8.34
C ARG A 117 -3.02 20.32 7.16
N SER A 118 -4.30 20.07 7.41
CA SER A 118 -5.37 20.51 6.51
C SER A 118 -5.30 22.04 6.46
N GLY A 119 -4.93 22.58 5.30
CA GLY A 119 -4.90 24.03 5.10
C GLY A 119 -6.31 24.59 5.21
N GLU A 120 -6.64 25.15 6.38
CA GLU A 120 -7.65 26.19 6.53
C GLU A 120 -6.91 27.50 6.84
N GLU A 121 -6.53 28.24 5.79
CA GLU A 121 -6.33 29.68 5.93
C GLU A 121 -7.70 30.32 6.11
N LYS A 122 -8.18 30.37 7.36
CA LYS A 122 -9.21 31.34 7.72
C LYS A 122 -8.54 32.71 7.71
N SER A 123 -8.87 33.47 6.66
CA SER A 123 -8.72 34.92 6.54
C SER A 123 -8.74 35.61 7.90
N SER A 124 -7.58 36.06 8.35
CA SER A 124 -7.41 36.98 9.48
C SER A 124 -8.00 38.33 9.09
N GLY A 125 -9.28 38.52 9.39
CA GLY A 125 -9.91 39.83 9.48
C GLY A 125 -9.69 40.43 10.87
N GLU A 126 -8.44 40.75 11.22
CA GLU A 126 -8.13 41.57 12.40
C GLU A 126 -8.12 43.03 11.94
N LYS A 127 -9.27 43.72 12.02
CA LYS A 127 -9.31 45.17 11.89
C LYS A 127 -8.69 45.77 13.15
N ILE A 128 -7.48 46.27 12.97
CA ILE A 128 -6.72 47.11 13.88
C ILE A 128 -7.59 48.25 14.45
N ASN A 129 -7.79 48.26 15.77
CA ASN A 129 -8.20 49.45 16.50
C ASN A 129 -7.00 50.41 16.55
N THR A 130 -7.12 51.55 15.87
CA THR A 130 -6.22 52.71 16.07
C THR A 130 -7.05 53.82 16.71
N GLU A 131 -6.98 53.90 18.04
CA GLU A 131 -7.27 55.12 18.78
C GLU A 131 -5.91 55.75 19.12
N ILE A 132 -5.53 56.82 18.39
CA ILE A 132 -4.63 57.84 18.96
C ILE A 132 -5.17 59.21 18.57
N ILE A 133 -5.61 59.88 19.62
CA ILE A 133 -6.01 61.28 19.76
C ILE A 133 -4.77 62.17 19.64
N MET A 134 -4.79 63.14 18.73
CA MET A 134 -3.95 64.34 18.62
C MET A 134 -4.82 65.36 17.85
N GLU A 135 -5.10 66.61 18.19
CA GLU A 135 -4.81 67.55 19.28
C GLU A 135 -6.08 68.44 19.41
N GLY A 136 -6.38 69.08 20.54
CA GLY A 136 -5.95 70.47 20.75
C GLY A 136 -6.88 71.51 20.11
N ASN A 137 -7.95 71.90 20.83
CA ASN A 137 -8.36 73.28 21.14
C ASN A 137 -9.71 73.27 21.89
#